data_AF-A0A3D2S773-F1
#
_entry.id   AF-A0A3D2S773-F1
#
_cell.length_a   1.000
_cell.length_b   1.000
_cell.length_c   1.000
_cell.angle_alpha   90.00
_cell.angle_beta   90.00
_cell.angle_gamma   90.00
#
_symmetry.space_group_name_H-M   'P 1'
#
loop_
_entity.id
_entity.type
_entity.pdbx_description
1 polymer ?
#
loop_
_entity_poly.entity_id
_entity_poly.type
_entity_poly.pdbx_seq_one_letter_code
_entity_poly.pdbx_strand_id
1 'polypeptide(L)' 'MAWENIIDVYNSIPFTDPVSADLADYTTNKGLNGLFILVGEEEVRIRNEASHQVTDILQKVFGS' A
#
# COMPACT_ATOMS: atom_id res chain seq x y z
N MET A 1 6.18 -24.61 6.30
CA MET A 1 5.43 -23.43 5.83
C MET A 1 4.81 -23.83 4.50
N ALA A 2 3.47 -23.89 4.41
CA ALA A 2 2.81 -24.41 3.20
C ALA A 2 3.06 -23.52 1.96
N TRP A 3 3.29 -22.22 2.20
CA TRP A 3 3.58 -21.24 1.16
C TRP A 3 4.95 -21.45 0.49
N GLU A 4 6.00 -21.70 1.26
CA GLU A 4 7.35 -21.97 0.73
C GLU A 4 7.34 -23.17 -0.23
N ASN A 5 6.70 -24.28 0.17
CA ASN A 5 6.59 -25.48 -0.67
C ASN A 5 5.89 -25.23 -2.01
N ILE A 6 4.91 -24.31 -2.05
CA ILE A 6 4.18 -23.97 -3.28
C ILE A 6 5.05 -23.09 -4.19
N ILE A 7 5.77 -22.13 -3.60
CA ILE A 7 6.71 -21.26 -4.32
C ILE A 7 7.85 -22.07 -4.93
N ASP A 8 8.38 -23.06 -4.20
CA ASP A 8 9.46 -23.93 -4.70
C ASP A 8 9.01 -24.72 -5.93
N VAL A 9 7.78 -25.24 -5.93
CA VAL A 9 7.18 -25.90 -7.09
C VAL A 9 6.99 -24.91 -8.24
N TYR A 10 6.50 -23.71 -7.97
CA TYR A 10 6.29 -22.67 -8.98
C TYR A 10 7.61 -22.23 -9.65
N ASN A 11 8.65 -22.01 -8.85
CA ASN A 11 9.98 -21.59 -9.30
C ASN A 11 10.75 -22.72 -10.03
N SER A 12 10.31 -23.98 -9.89
CA SER A 12 10.89 -25.12 -10.63
C SER A 12 10.42 -25.20 -12.08
N ILE A 13 9.39 -24.43 -12.46
CA ILE A 13 8.85 -24.41 -13.82
C ILE A 13 9.79 -23.56 -14.71
N PRO A 14 10.39 -24.12 -15.77
CA PRO A 14 11.20 -23.32 -16.68
C PRO A 14 10.35 -22.27 -17.40
N PHE A 15 10.95 -21.11 -17.67
CA PHE A 15 10.32 -19.93 -18.30
C PHE A 15 9.31 -19.15 -17.42
N THR A 16 9.33 -19.33 -16.10
CA THR A 16 8.62 -18.45 -15.15
C THR A 16 9.59 -17.48 -14.47
N ASP A 17 9.08 -16.31 -14.09
CA ASP A 17 9.82 -15.36 -13.27
C ASP A 17 9.83 -15.84 -11.81
N PRO A 18 10.99 -15.89 -11.14
CA PRO A 18 11.08 -16.35 -9.76
C PRO A 18 10.25 -15.47 -8.82
N VAL A 19 9.43 -16.10 -7.97
CA VAL A 19 8.65 -15.40 -6.92
C VAL A 19 9.32 -15.63 -5.57
N SER A 20 9.39 -14.59 -4.75
CA SER A 20 9.92 -14.67 -3.38
C SER A 20 9.06 -15.60 -2.52
N ALA A 21 9.71 -16.54 -1.83
CA ALA A 21 9.05 -17.46 -0.91
C ALA A 21 8.56 -16.78 0.38
N ASP A 22 8.96 -15.52 0.63
CA ASP A 22 8.47 -14.76 1.78
C ASP A 22 7.19 -13.98 1.42
N LEU A 23 6.03 -14.61 1.63
CA LEU A 23 4.72 -13.95 1.45
C LEU A 23 4.53 -12.77 2.39
N ALA A 24 5.09 -12.85 3.60
CA ALA A 24 4.89 -11.86 4.63
C ALA A 24 5.60 -10.56 4.22
N ASP A 25 6.86 -10.65 3.81
CA ASP A 25 7.61 -9.52 3.27
C ASP A 25 6.98 -8.96 1.99
N TYR A 26 6.61 -9.81 1.03
CA TYR A 26 5.98 -9.36 -0.22
C TYR A 26 4.66 -8.62 0.02
N THR A 27 3.77 -9.18 0.86
CA THR A 27 2.47 -8.58 1.16
C THR A 27 2.64 -7.27 1.94
N THR A 28 3.63 -7.22 2.85
CA THR A 28 3.94 -6.01 3.63
C THR A 28 4.43 -4.90 2.71
N ASN A 29 5.42 -5.17 1.86
CA ASN A 29 5.95 -4.20 0.92
C ASN A 29 4.90 -3.73 -0.10
N LYS A 30 4.03 -4.65 -0.57
CA LYS A 30 2.94 -4.30 -1.49
C LYS A 30 1.88 -3.43 -0.80
N GLY A 31 1.53 -3.73 0.45
CA GLY A 31 0.61 -2.92 1.26
C GLY A 31 1.17 -1.53 1.54
N LEU A 32 2.46 -1.43 1.90
CA LEU A 32 3.15 -0.15 2.10
C LEU A 32 3.12 0.70 0.82
N ASN A 33 3.43 0.10 -0.34
CA ASN A 33 3.37 0.81 -1.61
C ASN A 33 1.96 1.36 -1.91
N GLY A 34 0.92 0.56 -1.68
CA GLY A 34 -0.47 1.01 -1.82
C GLY A 34 -0.83 2.16 -0.87
N LEU A 35 -0.37 2.09 0.38
CA LEU A 35 -0.58 3.15 1.37
C LEU A 35 0.02 4.49 0.92
N PHE A 36 1.26 4.48 0.39
CA PHE A 36 1.90 5.71 -0.09
C PHE A 36 1.22 6.30 -1.33
N ILE A 37 0.60 5.48 -2.19
CA ILE A 37 -0.22 5.97 -3.30
C ILE A 37 -1.42 6.73 -2.76
N LEU A 38 -2.18 6.13 -1.83
CA LEU A 38 -3.37 6.76 -1.25
C LEU A 38 -3.03 8.06 -0.50
N VAL A 39 -1.93 8.07 0.24
CA VAL A 39 -1.43 9.29 0.92
C VAL A 39 -1.07 10.37 -0.10
N GLY A 40 -0.40 10.01 -1.20
CA GLY A 40 -0.06 10.96 -2.26
C GLY A 40 -1.30 11.57 -2.93
N GLU A 41 -2.33 10.76 -3.18
CA GLU A 41 -3.62 11.25 -3.71
C GLU A 41 -4.30 12.21 -2.73
N GLU A 42 -4.29 11.90 -1.42
CA GLU A 42 -4.87 12.77 -0.40
C GLU A 42 -4.12 14.11 -0.30
N GLU A 43 -2.79 14.09 -0.31
CA GLU A 43 -1.96 15.29 -0.31
C GLU A 43 -2.23 16.20 -1.52
N VAL A 44 -2.46 15.61 -2.69
CA VAL A 44 -2.84 16.36 -3.90
C VAL A 44 -4.21 17.02 -3.72
N ARG A 45 -5.20 16.31 -3.17
CA ARG A 45 -6.53 16.87 -2.88
C ARG A 45 -6.45 18.02 -1.88
N ILE A 46 -5.72 17.83 -0.78
CA ILE A 46 -5.46 18.88 0.21
C ILE A 46 -4.81 20.09 -0.47
N ARG A 47 -3.78 19.92 -1.31
CA ARG A 47 -3.09 21.06 -1.95
C ARG A 47 -3.94 21.83 -2.95
N ASN A 48 -4.81 21.14 -3.70
CA ASN A 48 -5.58 21.76 -4.77
C ASN A 48 -6.93 22.31 -4.32
N GLU A 49 -7.49 21.80 -3.22
CA GLU A 49 -8.82 22.19 -2.74
C GLU A 49 -8.71 22.87 -1.38
N ALA A 50 -8.94 24.19 -1.35
CA ALA A 50 -8.92 24.98 -0.12
C ALA A 50 -9.93 24.49 0.93
N SER A 51 -11.03 23.85 0.53
CA SER A 51 -11.96 23.19 1.45
C SER A 51 -11.29 22.06 2.25
N HIS A 52 -10.40 21.29 1.66
CA HIS A 52 -9.72 20.17 2.32
C HIS A 52 -8.59 20.62 3.26
N GLN A 53 -7.98 21.79 3.03
CA GLN A 53 -6.91 22.32 3.90
C GLN A 53 -7.41 22.79 5.25
N VAL A 54 -8.64 23.33 5.28
CA VAL A 54 -9.10 24.13 6.41
C VAL A 54 -10.33 23.50 7.08
N THR A 55 -11.21 22.80 6.34
CA THR A 55 -12.46 22.26 6.92
C THR A 55 -12.18 21.18 7.95
N ASP A 56 -11.28 20.23 7.68
CA ASP A 56 -11.01 19.11 8.58
C ASP A 56 -10.33 19.56 9.89
N ILE A 57 -9.33 20.44 9.80
CA ILE A 57 -8.63 20.95 10.98
C ILE A 57 -9.52 21.91 11.77
N LEU A 58 -10.25 22.82 11.09
CA LEU A 58 -11.14 23.74 11.79
C LEU A 58 -12.34 23.03 12.40
N GLN A 59 -12.96 22.03 11.75
CA GLN A 59 -13.99 21.21 12.39
C GLN A 59 -13.44 20.42 13.58
N LYS A 60 -12.21 19.91 13.49
CA LYS A 60 -11.60 19.17 14.61
C LYS A 60 -11.30 20.05 15.83
N VAL A 61 -10.91 21.31 15.62
CA VAL A 61 -10.52 22.23 16.71
C VAL A 61 -11.69 23.08 17.20
N PHE A 62 -12.63 23.41 16.31
CA PHE A 62 -13.70 24.39 16.56
C PHE A 62 -15.11 23.89 16.23
N GLY A 63 -15.26 22.68 15.68
CA GLY A 63 -16.56 22.08 15.37
C GLY A 63 -17.20 21.46 16.60
N SER A 64 -17.85 22.29 17.41
CA SER A 64 -18.88 21.91 18.39
C SER A 64 -20.06 22.87 18.28
#